data_AF-S2FQ17-F1
#
_entry.id   AF-S2FQ17-F1
#
_cell.length_a   1.000
_cell.length_b   1.000
_cell.length_c   1.000
_cell.angle_alpha   90.00
_cell.angle_beta   90.00
_cell.angle_gamma   90.00
#
_symmetry.space_group_name_H-M   'P 1'
#
loop_
_entity.id
_entity.type
_entity.pdbx_description
1 polymer ?
#
loop_
_entity_poly.entity_id
_entity_poly.type
_entity_poly.pdbx_seq_one_letter_code
_entity_poly.pdbx_strand_id
1 'polypeptide(L)'
;MNQIAAAGLQSWIVQSRNTAATGNVQTIPLNIRAQLEPYYDIQVLDSARYKIGDDEELNAANTMLQNPDVNAVTLVDIIVFRSQDDALNNVALWAHELKHVQQYQQWGVSEFATRYTRDYNAVEAPAYEIQTQVAKALRASVASPELPRNP
;
A
#
# COMPACT_ATOMS: atom_id res chain seq x y z
N MET A 1 19.32 -0.43 -21.16
CA MET A 1 18.40 -1.58 -20.94
C MET A 1 17.23 -1.25 -20.01
N ASN A 2 17.31 -0.28 -19.09
CA ASN A 2 16.23 -0.02 -18.11
C ASN A 2 14.94 0.62 -18.65
N GLN A 3 14.96 1.32 -19.79
CA GLN A 3 13.76 2.00 -20.30
C GLN A 3 12.65 1.04 -20.78
N ILE A 4 13.03 -0.10 -21.37
CA ILE A 4 12.05 -1.11 -21.83
C ILE A 4 11.36 -1.76 -20.62
N ALA A 5 12.12 -2.10 -19.58
CA ALA A 5 11.58 -2.65 -18.34
C ALA A 5 10.65 -1.63 -17.63
N ALA A 6 11.06 -0.37 -17.53
CA ALA A 6 10.25 0.69 -16.93
C ALA A 6 8.93 0.91 -17.70
N ALA A 7 8.98 0.95 -19.02
CA ALA A 7 7.77 1.09 -19.85
C ALA A 7 6.84 -0.12 -19.73
N GLY A 8 7.40 -1.34 -19.64
CA GLY A 8 6.63 -2.56 -19.38
C GLY A 8 5.93 -2.52 -18.02
N LEU A 9 6.65 -2.18 -16.95
CA LEU A 9 6.08 -2.06 -15.61
C LEU A 9 5.03 -0.95 -15.53
N GLN A 10 5.28 0.21 -16.13
CA GLN A 10 4.30 1.30 -16.20
C GLN A 10 3.00 0.83 -16.88
N SER A 11 3.11 0.16 -18.02
CA SER A 11 1.95 -0.33 -18.79
C SER A 11 1.16 -1.35 -17.98
N TRP A 12 1.86 -2.27 -17.29
CA TRP A 12 1.24 -3.24 -16.42
C TRP A 12 0.52 -2.58 -15.24
N ILE A 13 1.14 -1.61 -14.55
CA ILE A 13 0.49 -0.89 -13.42
C ILE A 13 -0.81 -0.25 -13.89
N VAL A 14 -0.79 0.47 -15.02
CA VAL A 14 -1.98 1.16 -15.54
C VAL A 14 -3.08 0.16 -15.94
N GLN A 15 -2.71 -0.92 -16.64
CA GLN A 15 -3.66 -1.94 -17.06
C GLN A 15 -4.29 -2.66 -15.85
N SER A 16 -3.47 -3.08 -14.89
CA SER A 16 -3.93 -3.75 -13.65
C SER A 16 -4.82 -2.83 -12.83
N ARG A 17 -4.46 -1.55 -12.69
CA ARG A 17 -5.29 -0.55 -12.00
C ARG A 17 -6.66 -0.40 -12.67
N ASN A 18 -6.69 -0.32 -14.00
CA ASN A 18 -7.95 -0.18 -14.74
C ASN A 18 -8.84 -1.42 -14.59
N THR A 19 -8.26 -2.62 -14.63
CA THR A 19 -8.99 -3.87 -14.37
C THR A 19 -9.53 -3.90 -12.93
N ALA A 20 -8.70 -3.58 -11.93
CA ALA A 20 -9.11 -3.52 -10.53
C ALA A 20 -10.27 -2.54 -10.31
N ALA A 21 -10.24 -1.39 -10.99
CA ALA A 21 -11.27 -0.35 -10.92
C ALA A 21 -12.64 -0.79 -11.47
N THR A 22 -12.71 -1.84 -12.30
CA THR A 22 -14.00 -2.40 -12.75
C THR A 22 -14.68 -3.29 -11.71
N GLY A 23 -13.93 -3.73 -10.70
CA GLY A 23 -14.45 -4.50 -9.58
C GLY A 23 -15.10 -3.64 -8.49
N ASN A 24 -15.52 -4.30 -7.41
CA ASN A 24 -16.02 -3.61 -6.23
C ASN A 24 -14.84 -3.09 -5.38
N VAL A 25 -14.47 -1.83 -5.58
CA VAL A 25 -13.47 -1.14 -4.78
C VAL A 25 -14.12 -0.36 -3.63
N GLN A 26 -13.52 -0.43 -2.46
CA GLN A 26 -14.03 0.18 -1.22
C GLN A 26 -13.09 1.29 -0.73
N THR A 27 -13.61 2.25 0.01
CA THR A 27 -12.79 3.25 0.72
C THR A 27 -12.08 2.62 1.92
N ILE A 28 -10.97 3.21 2.39
CA ILE A 28 -10.28 2.75 3.61
C ILE A 28 -11.28 2.51 4.76
N PRO A 29 -11.22 1.36 5.46
CA PRO A 29 -12.04 1.13 6.65
C PRO A 29 -11.82 2.22 7.70
N LEU A 30 -12.89 2.71 8.32
CA LEU A 30 -12.82 3.87 9.23
C LEU A 30 -11.86 3.66 10.41
N ASN A 31 -11.81 2.44 10.95
CA ASN A 31 -10.89 2.05 12.02
C ASN A 31 -9.43 2.14 11.59
N ILE A 32 -9.11 1.72 10.35
CA ILE A 32 -7.76 1.83 9.79
C ILE A 32 -7.42 3.29 9.52
N ARG A 33 -8.34 4.03 8.89
CA ARG A 33 -8.15 5.43 8.52
C ARG A 33 -7.81 6.29 9.72
N ALA A 34 -8.60 6.22 10.79
CA ALA A 34 -8.39 7.04 12.00
C ALA A 34 -7.00 6.82 12.63
N GLN A 35 -6.46 5.59 12.54
CA GLN A 35 -5.14 5.26 13.07
C GLN A 35 -3.99 5.78 12.18
N LEU A 36 -4.26 6.04 10.90
CA LEU A 36 -3.27 6.48 9.91
C LEU A 36 -3.29 7.99 9.62
N GLU A 37 -4.33 8.70 10.06
CA GLU A 37 -4.43 10.17 10.00
C GLU A 37 -3.21 10.91 10.54
N PRO A 38 -2.52 10.47 11.62
CA PRO A 38 -1.31 11.15 12.09
C PRO A 38 -0.08 11.01 11.17
N TYR A 39 -0.11 10.07 10.22
CA TYR A 39 1.06 9.69 9.41
C TYR A 39 0.95 10.14 7.95
N TYR A 40 -0.27 10.39 7.47
CA TYR A 40 -0.55 10.66 6.07
C TYR A 40 -1.48 11.86 5.90
N ASP A 41 -1.20 12.68 4.88
CA ASP A 41 -2.10 13.74 4.47
C ASP A 41 -3.45 13.19 4.04
N ILE A 42 -4.51 13.98 4.28
CA ILE A 42 -5.88 13.61 3.95
C ILE A 42 -6.06 13.24 2.46
N GLN A 43 -5.30 13.86 1.56
CA GLN A 43 -5.34 13.56 0.13
C GLN A 43 -4.86 12.14 -0.20
N VAL A 44 -3.90 11.60 0.55
CA VAL A 44 -3.45 10.21 0.39
C VAL A 44 -4.58 9.28 0.84
N LEU A 45 -5.12 9.53 2.03
CA LEU A 45 -6.19 8.72 2.65
C LEU A 45 -7.51 8.75 1.88
N ASP A 46 -7.89 9.90 1.31
CA ASP A 46 -9.13 10.08 0.54
C ASP A 46 -9.06 9.48 -0.87
N SER A 47 -7.87 9.49 -1.47
CA SER A 47 -7.69 8.93 -2.80
C SER A 47 -7.69 7.40 -2.79
N ALA A 48 -7.12 6.80 -1.73
CA ALA A 48 -6.91 5.37 -1.67
C ALA A 48 -8.23 4.58 -1.65
N ARG A 49 -8.26 3.53 -2.45
CA ARG A 49 -9.30 2.50 -2.46
C ARG A 49 -8.65 1.16 -2.21
N TYR A 50 -9.45 0.17 -1.81
CA TYR A 50 -8.99 -1.20 -1.73
C TYR A 50 -9.98 -2.19 -2.31
N LYS A 51 -9.48 -3.37 -2.66
CA LYS A 51 -10.27 -4.57 -2.90
C LYS A 51 -9.51 -5.78 -2.37
N ILE A 52 -10.21 -6.90 -2.26
CA ILE A 52 -9.57 -8.20 -2.08
C ILE A 52 -9.29 -8.76 -3.47
N GLY A 53 -8.04 -9.08 -3.74
CA GLY A 53 -7.61 -9.71 -5.00
C GLY A 53 -7.88 -11.21 -4.99
N ASP A 54 -7.91 -11.79 -6.17
CA ASP A 54 -7.79 -13.24 -6.32
C ASP A 54 -6.29 -13.64 -6.41
N ASP A 55 -6.04 -14.95 -6.36
CA ASP A 55 -4.68 -15.47 -6.42
C ASP A 55 -4.00 -15.16 -7.77
N GLU A 56 -4.76 -15.01 -8.87
CA GLU A 56 -4.21 -14.70 -10.19
C GLU A 56 -3.66 -13.27 -10.26
N GLU A 57 -4.42 -12.28 -9.78
CA GLU A 57 -4.01 -10.87 -9.71
C GLU A 57 -2.71 -10.72 -8.88
N LEU A 58 -2.62 -11.41 -7.74
CA LEU A 58 -1.44 -11.33 -6.89
C LEU A 58 -0.25 -12.14 -7.41
N ASN A 59 -0.47 -13.27 -8.07
CA ASN A 59 0.61 -13.99 -8.73
C ASN A 59 1.20 -13.20 -9.90
N ALA A 60 0.37 -12.46 -10.63
CA ALA A 60 0.82 -11.52 -11.66
C ALA A 60 1.65 -10.38 -11.03
N ALA A 61 1.21 -9.83 -9.90
CA ALA A 61 1.97 -8.82 -9.16
C ALA A 61 3.32 -9.36 -8.65
N ASN A 62 3.33 -10.55 -8.05
CA ASN A 62 4.57 -11.23 -7.61
C ASN A 62 5.57 -11.38 -8.76
N THR A 63 5.08 -11.79 -9.93
CA THR A 63 5.93 -11.98 -11.12
C THR A 63 6.51 -10.66 -11.62
N MET A 64 5.69 -9.60 -11.67
CA MET A 64 6.10 -8.29 -12.19
C MET A 64 7.02 -7.54 -11.22
N LEU A 65 6.80 -7.68 -9.92
CA LEU A 65 7.57 -7.00 -8.87
C LEU A 65 8.75 -7.83 -8.36
N GLN A 66 8.84 -9.11 -8.75
CA GLN A 66 9.83 -10.10 -8.28
C GLN A 66 9.86 -10.23 -6.75
N ASN A 67 8.70 -10.08 -6.11
CA ASN A 67 8.54 -10.20 -4.66
C ASN A 67 7.65 -11.42 -4.34
N PRO A 68 8.15 -12.47 -3.69
CA PRO A 68 7.38 -13.68 -3.42
C PRO A 68 6.33 -13.52 -2.30
N ASP A 69 6.49 -12.52 -1.42
CA ASP A 69 5.71 -12.38 -0.18
C ASP A 69 4.75 -11.17 -0.21
N VAL A 70 4.16 -10.87 -1.37
CA VAL A 70 3.21 -9.76 -1.52
C VAL A 70 1.89 -10.12 -0.84
N ASN A 71 1.62 -9.49 0.31
CA ASN A 71 0.35 -9.54 1.02
C ASN A 71 -0.64 -8.47 0.54
N ALA A 72 -0.13 -7.39 -0.05
CA ALA A 72 -0.89 -6.39 -0.76
C ALA A 72 -0.03 -5.73 -1.83
N VAL A 73 -0.67 -5.20 -2.89
CA VAL A 73 0.00 -4.42 -3.92
C VAL A 73 -0.77 -3.13 -4.19
N THR A 74 -0.04 -2.02 -4.27
CA THR A 74 -0.61 -0.72 -4.63
C THR A 74 -0.52 -0.46 -6.14
N LEU A 75 -1.69 -0.33 -6.77
CA LEU A 75 -1.90 0.02 -8.16
C LEU A 75 -2.40 1.46 -8.26
N VAL A 76 -1.48 2.42 -8.23
CA VAL A 76 -1.74 3.87 -8.22
C VAL A 76 -2.50 4.32 -6.97
N ASP A 77 -3.82 4.22 -6.98
CA ASP A 77 -4.74 4.59 -5.91
C ASP A 77 -5.54 3.39 -5.38
N ILE A 78 -5.41 2.21 -5.99
CA ILE A 78 -6.12 0.99 -5.58
C ILE A 78 -5.14 0.00 -4.96
N ILE A 79 -5.39 -0.37 -3.71
CA ILE A 79 -4.62 -1.36 -2.97
C ILE A 79 -5.34 -2.71 -3.07
N VAL A 80 -4.67 -3.71 -3.62
CA VAL A 80 -5.22 -5.06 -3.75
C VAL A 80 -4.63 -5.92 -2.64
N PHE A 81 -5.46 -6.31 -1.68
CA PHE A 81 -5.06 -7.17 -0.56
C PHE A 81 -5.25 -8.64 -0.88
N ARG A 82 -4.37 -9.50 -0.37
CA ARG A 82 -4.49 -10.97 -0.45
C ARG A 82 -5.62 -11.51 0.40
N SER A 83 -5.77 -10.97 1.60
CA SER A 83 -6.74 -11.46 2.56
C SER A 83 -7.64 -10.33 3.05
N GLN A 84 -8.89 -10.68 3.35
CA GLN A 84 -9.81 -9.75 3.98
C GLN A 84 -9.33 -9.35 5.39
N ASP A 85 -8.65 -10.24 6.09
CA ASP A 85 -8.12 -9.95 7.42
C ASP A 85 -7.06 -8.84 7.38
N ASP A 86 -6.12 -8.92 6.44
CA ASP A 86 -5.12 -7.87 6.23
C ASP A 86 -5.77 -6.52 5.89
N ALA A 87 -6.76 -6.53 4.99
CA ALA A 87 -7.46 -5.32 4.59
C ALA A 87 -8.23 -4.65 5.75
N LEU A 88 -8.73 -5.43 6.72
CA LEU A 88 -9.58 -4.91 7.79
C LEU A 88 -8.83 -4.64 9.11
N ASN A 89 -7.73 -5.36 9.36
CA ASN A 89 -7.08 -5.39 10.67
C ASN A 89 -5.59 -5.00 10.64
N ASN A 90 -4.92 -5.06 9.48
CA ASN A 90 -3.47 -4.84 9.40
C ASN A 90 -3.10 -3.38 9.10
N VAL A 91 -3.23 -2.52 10.11
CA VAL A 91 -2.92 -1.07 10.02
C VAL A 91 -1.48 -0.81 9.57
N ALA A 92 -0.52 -1.65 9.97
CA ALA A 92 0.88 -1.49 9.58
C ALA A 92 1.09 -1.78 8.10
N LEU A 93 0.44 -2.81 7.55
CA LEU A 93 0.45 -3.08 6.11
C LEU A 93 -0.21 -1.94 5.32
N TRP A 94 -1.34 -1.42 5.79
CA TRP A 94 -1.93 -0.22 5.20
C TRP A 94 -0.98 0.98 5.17
N ALA A 95 -0.20 1.18 6.24
CA ALA A 95 0.80 2.24 6.28
C ALA A 95 1.87 2.05 5.20
N HIS A 96 2.27 0.81 4.90
CA HIS A 96 3.16 0.48 3.80
C HIS A 96 2.54 0.88 2.46
N GLU A 97 1.34 0.36 2.16
CA GLU A 97 0.69 0.55 0.87
C GLU A 97 0.35 2.03 0.58
N LEU A 98 -0.06 2.78 1.61
CA LEU A 98 -0.29 4.23 1.47
C LEU A 98 0.99 5.01 1.15
N LYS A 99 2.18 4.50 1.49
CA LYS A 99 3.44 5.10 1.05
C LYS A 99 3.55 5.02 -0.47
N HIS A 100 3.17 3.90 -1.08
CA HIS A 100 3.15 3.77 -2.53
C HIS A 100 2.09 4.67 -3.16
N VAL A 101 0.89 4.80 -2.57
CA VAL A 101 -0.10 5.79 -3.04
C VAL A 101 0.50 7.19 -3.05
N GLN A 102 1.17 7.59 -1.97
CA GLN A 102 1.85 8.88 -1.89
C GLN A 102 2.96 9.02 -2.95
N GLN A 103 3.78 7.98 -3.17
CA GLN A 103 4.82 7.98 -4.20
C GLN A 103 4.22 8.13 -5.60
N TYR A 104 3.11 7.45 -5.91
CA TYR A 104 2.40 7.64 -7.18
C TYR A 104 1.85 9.05 -7.34
N GLN A 105 1.30 9.65 -6.28
CA GLN A 105 0.84 11.04 -6.32
C GLN A 105 1.99 12.03 -6.57
N GLN A 106 3.16 11.78 -5.98
CA GLN A 106 4.32 12.67 -6.09
C GLN A 106 5.08 12.52 -7.40
N TRP A 107 5.21 11.30 -7.91
CA TRP A 107 6.07 10.99 -9.06
C TRP A 107 5.29 10.71 -10.34
N GLY A 108 4.03 10.28 -10.22
CA GLY A 108 3.29 9.67 -11.30
C GLY A 108 3.80 8.26 -11.63
N VAL A 109 3.02 7.53 -12.44
CA VAL A 109 3.28 6.10 -12.72
C VAL A 109 4.58 5.87 -13.49
N SER A 110 4.94 6.79 -14.41
CA SER A 110 6.14 6.63 -15.25
C SER A 110 7.44 6.72 -14.45
N GLU A 111 7.54 7.72 -13.57
CA GLU A 111 8.72 7.91 -12.74
C GLU A 111 8.76 6.85 -11.62
N PHE A 112 7.61 6.45 -11.06
CA PHE A 112 7.55 5.31 -10.15
C PHE A 112 8.14 4.04 -10.80
N ALA A 113 7.66 3.68 -11.99
CA ALA A 113 8.15 2.49 -12.70
C ALA A 113 9.65 2.58 -13.03
N THR A 114 10.13 3.77 -13.41
CA THR A 114 11.55 4.02 -13.66
C THR A 114 12.39 3.84 -12.39
N ARG A 115 11.93 4.35 -11.25
CA ARG A 115 12.61 4.18 -9.95
C ARG A 115 12.62 2.74 -9.51
N TYR A 116 11.47 2.09 -9.56
CA TYR A 116 11.31 0.70 -9.13
C TYR A 116 12.18 -0.26 -9.94
N THR A 117 12.21 -0.12 -11.27
CA THR A 117 13.06 -0.95 -12.13
C THR A 117 14.55 -0.67 -12.01
N ARG A 118 14.93 0.53 -11.55
CA ARG A 118 16.34 0.91 -11.34
C ARG A 118 16.84 0.44 -9.98
N ASP A 119 16.06 0.68 -8.93
CA ASP A 119 16.38 0.39 -7.55
C ASP A 119 15.08 0.27 -6.74
N TYR A 120 14.54 -0.94 -6.70
CA TYR A 120 13.31 -1.21 -5.95
C TYR A 120 13.50 -0.95 -4.45
N ASN A 121 14.69 -1.20 -3.90
CA ASN A 121 14.96 -0.98 -2.47
C ASN A 121 14.78 0.50 -2.08
N ALA A 122 15.17 1.43 -2.95
CA ALA A 122 14.96 2.86 -2.71
C ALA A 122 13.47 3.27 -2.72
N VAL A 123 12.60 2.49 -3.37
CA VAL A 123 11.15 2.69 -3.37
C VAL A 123 10.49 2.03 -2.15
N GLU A 124 10.92 0.81 -1.81
CA GLU A 124 10.38 -0.02 -0.73
C GLU A 124 10.83 0.42 0.67
N ALA A 125 12.07 0.90 0.83
CA ALA A 125 12.62 1.22 2.15
C ALA A 125 11.77 2.25 2.93
N PRO A 126 11.32 3.38 2.32
CA PRO A 126 10.41 4.30 2.99
C PRO A 126 9.06 3.69 3.39
N ALA A 127 8.58 2.67 2.66
CA ALA A 127 7.33 1.97 2.95
C ALA A 127 7.50 1.01 4.14
N TYR A 128 8.63 0.30 4.23
CA TYR A 128 8.98 -0.50 5.40
C TYR A 128 9.27 0.33 6.65
N GLU A 129 9.87 1.51 6.52
CA GLU A 129 10.13 2.43 7.63
C GLU A 129 8.82 2.84 8.32
N ILE A 130 7.84 3.32 7.54
CA ILE A 130 6.55 3.76 8.09
C ILE A 130 5.73 2.58 8.63
N GLN A 131 5.77 1.42 7.96
CA GLN A 131 5.17 0.19 8.46
C GLN A 131 5.72 -0.17 9.86
N THR A 132 7.04 -0.09 10.02
CA THR A 132 7.72 -0.38 11.29
C THR A 132 7.35 0.64 12.37
N GLN A 133 7.31 1.93 12.01
CA GLN A 133 6.92 3.01 12.90
C GLN A 133 5.50 2.80 13.43
N VAL A 134 4.54 2.53 12.54
CA VAL A 134 3.13 2.29 12.88
C VAL A 134 2.99 1.02 13.72
N ALA A 135 3.62 -0.09 13.33
CA ALA A 135 3.59 -1.33 14.12
C ALA A 135 4.12 -1.14 15.55
N LYS A 136 5.17 -0.33 15.73
CA LYS A 136 5.70 0.02 17.05
C LYS A 136 4.70 0.85 17.86
N ALA A 137 4.07 1.85 17.25
CA ALA A 137 3.07 2.69 17.93
C ALA A 137 1.86 1.86 18.40
N LEU A 138 1.38 0.92 17.58
CA LEU A 138 0.27 0.02 17.93
C LEU A 138 0.61 -0.92 19.09
N ARG A 139 1.84 -1.45 19.12
CA ARG A 139 2.29 -2.26 20.26
C ARG A 139 2.35 -1.44 21.55
N ALA A 140 2.78 -0.19 21.47
CA ALA A 140 2.87 0.70 22.63
C ALA A 140 1.49 1.10 23.17
N SER A 141 0.49 1.31 22.30
CA SER A 141 -0.89 1.62 22.71
C SER A 141 -1.58 0.43 23.38
N VAL A 142 -1.35 -0.79 22.89
CA VAL A 142 -1.87 -2.02 23.52
C VAL A 142 -1.21 -2.28 24.88
N ALA A 143 0.08 -1.98 25.02
CA ALA A 143 0.82 -2.14 26.28
C ALA A 143 0.50 -1.06 27.32
N SER A 144 -0.14 0.04 26.92
CA SER A 144 -0.53 1.16 27.79
C SER A 144 -2.05 1.33 27.82
N PRO A 145 -2.84 0.33 28.24
CA PRO A 145 -4.26 0.57 28.50
C PRO A 145 -4.31 1.58 29.64
N GLU A 146 -4.92 2.73 29.38
CA GLU A 146 -5.03 3.86 30.30
C GLU A 146 -5.34 3.34 31.72
N LEU A 147 -4.38 3.49 32.65
CA LEU A 147 -4.62 3.22 34.07
C LEU A 147 -5.85 4.05 34.46
N PRO A 148 -6.89 3.46 35.07
CA PRO A 148 -8.06 4.22 35.45
C PRO A 148 -7.60 5.37 36.34
N ARG A 149 -7.79 6.61 35.85
CA ARG A 149 -7.69 7.80 36.68
C ARG A 149 -8.83 7.69 37.69
N ASN A 150 -8.52 7.11 38.85
CA ASN A 150 -9.37 7.18 40.02
C ASN A 150 -9.42 8.65 40.48
N PRO A 151 -10.59 9.09 40.98
CA PRO A 151 -11.08 10.47 40.89
C PRO A 151 -10.27 11.50 41.68
#